data_AF-A0A9E0AIL4-F1
#
_entry.id   AF-A0A9E0AIL4-F1
#
_cell.length_a   1.000
_cell.length_b   1.000
_cell.length_c   1.000
_cell.angle_alpha   90.00
_cell.angle_beta   90.00
_cell.angle_gamma   90.00
#
_symmetry.space_group_name_H-M   'P 1'
#
loop_
_entity.id
_entity.type
_entity.pdbx_description
1 polymer ?
#
loop_
_entity_poly.entity_id
_entity_poly.type
_entity_poly.pdbx_seq_one_letter_code
_entity_poly.pdbx_strand_id
1 'polypeptide(L)'
;MIHHIISILFFMLAWLVAPVAPSPVHSPKPLNVFKTDFTGKPVKLSVNVIKANQGDELDFWMDACDSVLQYGQSKISVMHIGDSHIQADYFSGRMRELLQYSFGNGGRGLVFPYRIAKTNNPDNYKVHWTGEWANCKNVNYSKVGDMGICGVSVTTKDSLAGFILNPSFNSLFNYDFKRVKLFSKISTDALNYVLRNDTLSMGSFIPEEFDNTCTWLSFDSYQQKFVLGFKPVDTLSREFEFYGMSLENDSAGLLYHAAGINGAEYFSWNRCNLLQSQMKQLAPHLVIISLGANEGFNRQYSDAVLRENASKLIDLVRQANLDASILITLPGESWYRKRAPIKRHIEVRRVLNEVAAEKHCAVWDLYAVMGGPGSMRKWQKRKLTARDMVHYNAPGYRLQGELLYSALMDYYIKNRKK
;
A
#
# COMPACT_ATOMS: atom_id res chain seq x y z
N MET A 1 26.47 -17.90 28.25
CA MET A 1 25.25 -18.73 28.24
C MET A 1 24.11 -18.14 29.08
N ILE A 2 24.36 -17.54 30.25
CA ILE A 2 23.29 -16.98 31.11
C ILE A 2 22.76 -15.61 30.62
N HIS A 3 23.59 -14.76 30.00
CA HIS A 3 23.10 -13.55 29.31
C HIS A 3 22.29 -13.82 28.04
N HIS A 4 22.33 -15.05 27.49
CA HIS A 4 21.55 -15.44 26.31
C HIS A 4 20.11 -15.84 26.63
N ILE A 5 19.83 -16.26 27.87
CA ILE A 5 18.48 -16.62 28.32
C ILE A 5 17.68 -15.35 28.69
N ILE A 6 18.35 -14.29 29.14
CA ILE A 6 17.70 -13.05 29.59
C ILE A 6 17.13 -12.24 28.41
N SER A 7 17.82 -12.21 27.25
CA SER A 7 17.30 -11.54 26.04
C SER A 7 16.11 -12.29 25.42
N ILE A 8 15.99 -13.59 25.68
CA ILE A 8 14.92 -14.46 25.18
C ILE A 8 13.72 -14.45 26.14
N LEU A 9 13.92 -14.39 27.46
CA LEU A 9 12.84 -14.24 28.44
C LEU A 9 12.19 -12.84 28.39
N PHE A 10 12.95 -11.79 28.06
CA PHE A 10 12.37 -10.46 27.81
C PHE A 10 11.47 -10.41 26.56
N PHE A 11 11.60 -11.39 25.65
CA PHE A 11 10.71 -11.58 24.50
C PHE A 11 9.34 -12.16 24.91
N MET A 12 9.27 -12.91 26.01
CA MET A 12 8.04 -13.54 26.52
C MET A 12 7.26 -12.67 27.52
N LEU A 13 7.93 -11.79 28.28
CA LEU A 13 7.30 -11.06 29.39
C LEU A 13 6.64 -9.74 29.01
N ALA A 14 6.76 -9.30 27.76
CA ALA A 14 5.98 -8.18 27.26
C ALA A 14 4.75 -8.72 26.50
N TRP A 15 3.57 -8.37 26.98
CA TRP A 15 2.26 -8.52 26.31
C TRP A 15 1.50 -9.85 26.55
N LEU A 16 1.26 -10.17 27.82
CA LEU A 16 0.04 -10.87 28.23
C LEU A 16 -1.14 -9.87 28.14
N VAL A 17 -1.82 -9.84 27.00
CA VAL A 17 -3.17 -9.28 26.91
C VAL A 17 -4.07 -10.44 26.51
N ALA A 18 -5.07 -10.72 27.33
CA ALA A 18 -6.08 -11.73 27.02
C ALA A 18 -6.67 -11.47 25.61
N PRO A 19 -7.08 -12.51 24.87
CA PRO A 19 -7.75 -12.30 23.59
C PRO A 19 -8.98 -11.41 23.84
N VAL A 20 -8.90 -10.17 23.38
CA VAL A 20 -10.05 -9.27 23.32
C VAL A 20 -11.03 -9.88 22.32
N ALA A 21 -12.31 -9.92 22.69
CA ALA A 21 -13.36 -10.38 21.79
C ALA A 21 -13.23 -9.65 20.44
N PRO A 22 -13.40 -10.36 19.29
CA PRO A 22 -13.28 -9.73 17.99
C PRO A 22 -14.20 -8.51 17.93
N SER A 23 -13.61 -7.35 17.59
CA SER A 23 -14.42 -6.13 17.36
C SER A 23 -15.33 -6.37 16.16
N PRO A 24 -16.56 -5.82 16.16
CA PRO A 24 -17.52 -6.11 15.11
C PRO A 24 -16.93 -5.76 13.75
N VAL A 25 -16.94 -6.75 12.86
CA VAL A 25 -16.71 -6.57 11.43
C VAL A 25 -17.68 -5.50 10.94
N HIS A 26 -17.16 -4.45 10.32
CA HIS A 26 -18.02 -3.44 9.71
C HIS A 26 -18.59 -4.00 8.41
N SER A 27 -19.88 -4.34 8.42
CA SER A 27 -20.65 -4.63 7.23
C SER A 27 -20.73 -3.40 6.32
N PRO A 28 -20.90 -3.59 4.99
CA PRO A 28 -21.17 -2.49 4.07
C PRO A 28 -22.35 -1.68 4.59
N LYS A 29 -22.23 -0.34 4.55
CA LYS A 29 -23.31 0.55 4.95
C LYS A 29 -24.03 1.06 3.71
N PRO A 30 -25.31 1.49 3.82
CA PRO A 30 -25.91 2.33 2.79
C PRO A 30 -24.96 3.47 2.46
N LEU A 31 -24.85 3.85 1.18
CA LEU A 31 -23.97 4.91 0.67
C LEU A 31 -24.24 6.25 1.38
N ASN A 32 -23.68 6.39 2.57
CA ASN A 32 -23.55 7.63 3.31
C ASN A 32 -22.14 8.11 3.05
N VAL A 33 -21.99 8.92 2.01
CA VAL A 33 -20.72 9.59 1.69
C VAL A 33 -20.22 10.23 2.97
N PHE A 34 -19.00 9.89 3.38
CA PHE A 34 -18.33 10.65 4.42
C PHE A 34 -18.17 12.09 3.92
N LYS A 35 -19.08 12.98 4.34
CA LYS A 35 -19.05 14.40 3.95
C LYS A 35 -18.07 15.14 4.84
N THR A 36 -16.89 15.38 4.28
CA THR A 36 -15.87 16.22 4.92
C THR A 36 -16.24 17.69 4.70
N ASP A 37 -16.20 18.50 5.76
CA ASP A 37 -16.27 19.95 5.59
C ASP A 37 -14.89 20.48 5.16
N PHE A 38 -14.82 20.92 3.90
CA PHE A 38 -13.62 21.53 3.32
C PHE A 38 -13.61 23.06 3.47
N THR A 39 -14.59 23.65 4.14
CA THR A 39 -14.68 25.10 4.34
C THR A 39 -13.40 25.64 5.00
N GLY A 40 -12.86 26.72 4.44
CA GLY A 40 -11.64 27.35 4.92
C GLY A 40 -10.33 26.58 4.65
N LYS A 41 -10.39 25.39 4.03
CA LYS A 41 -9.18 24.67 3.57
C LYS A 41 -8.61 25.34 2.31
N PRO A 42 -7.28 25.35 2.12
CA PRO A 42 -6.64 26.00 0.97
C PRO A 42 -6.70 25.12 -0.28
N VAL A 43 -7.89 24.78 -0.75
CA VAL A 43 -8.15 23.83 -1.85
C VAL A 43 -9.14 24.41 -2.87
N LYS A 44 -9.12 23.91 -4.10
CA LYS A 44 -10.08 24.25 -5.16
C LYS A 44 -11.03 23.07 -5.40
N LEU A 45 -12.16 23.06 -4.70
CA LEU A 45 -13.14 21.96 -4.78
C LEU A 45 -13.82 21.84 -6.15
N SER A 46 -13.98 22.96 -6.86
CA SER A 46 -14.59 22.97 -8.21
C SER A 46 -13.81 22.15 -9.25
N VAL A 47 -12.55 21.81 -8.96
CA VAL A 47 -11.70 20.96 -9.80
C VAL A 47 -11.32 19.64 -9.11
N ASN A 48 -11.93 19.32 -7.96
CA ASN A 48 -11.75 18.05 -7.26
C ASN A 48 -12.64 16.97 -7.88
N VAL A 49 -12.27 16.53 -9.08
CA VAL A 49 -13.03 15.56 -9.88
C VAL A 49 -12.12 14.47 -10.41
N ILE A 50 -12.68 13.27 -10.61
CA ILE A 50 -12.05 12.24 -11.43
C ILE A 50 -12.34 12.55 -12.89
N LYS A 51 -11.30 12.56 -13.72
CA LYS A 51 -11.41 12.68 -15.17
C LYS A 51 -11.28 11.31 -15.81
N ALA A 52 -12.31 10.92 -16.54
CA ALA A 52 -12.41 9.72 -17.35
C ALA A 52 -12.61 10.20 -18.79
N ASN A 53 -11.79 9.76 -19.73
CA ASN A 53 -11.82 10.23 -21.12
C ASN A 53 -12.97 9.57 -21.89
N GLN A 54 -13.16 8.26 -21.70
CA GLN A 54 -14.22 7.47 -22.34
C GLN A 54 -15.42 7.27 -21.41
N GLY A 55 -15.23 7.45 -20.11
CA GLY A 55 -16.28 7.40 -19.10
C GLY A 55 -16.48 6.02 -18.48
N ASP A 56 -15.79 5.00 -18.99
CA ASP A 56 -15.84 3.60 -18.57
C ASP A 56 -14.55 3.13 -17.87
N GLU A 57 -13.53 3.99 -17.75
CA GLU A 57 -12.21 3.61 -17.21
C GLU A 57 -12.27 3.06 -15.77
N LEU A 58 -13.35 3.35 -15.03
CA LEU A 58 -13.57 2.89 -13.66
C LEU A 58 -14.69 1.84 -13.51
N ASP A 59 -15.27 1.34 -14.60
CA ASP A 59 -16.44 0.44 -14.56
C ASP A 59 -16.18 -0.84 -13.78
N PHE A 60 -15.03 -1.50 -13.99
CA PHE A 60 -14.71 -2.75 -13.29
C PHE A 60 -14.64 -2.57 -11.76
N TRP A 61 -14.07 -1.46 -11.28
CA TRP A 61 -14.11 -1.11 -9.87
C TRP A 61 -15.54 -0.79 -9.38
N MET A 62 -16.33 -0.08 -10.19
CA MET A 62 -17.72 0.28 -9.84
C MET A 62 -18.60 -0.96 -9.71
N ASP A 63 -18.50 -1.88 -10.66
CA ASP A 63 -19.24 -3.15 -10.66
C ASP A 63 -18.87 -3.99 -9.43
N ALA A 64 -17.59 -4.00 -9.02
CA ALA A 64 -17.15 -4.66 -7.79
C ALA A 64 -17.75 -4.00 -6.52
N CYS A 65 -17.85 -2.66 -6.51
CA CYS A 65 -18.49 -1.92 -5.43
C CYS A 65 -19.99 -2.21 -5.34
N ASP A 66 -20.70 -2.21 -6.47
CA ASP A 66 -22.12 -2.55 -6.54
C ASP A 66 -22.36 -4.00 -6.10
N SER A 67 -21.49 -4.95 -6.49
CA SER A 67 -21.56 -6.35 -6.05
C SER A 67 -21.49 -6.48 -4.53
N VAL A 68 -20.58 -5.76 -3.86
CA VAL A 68 -20.48 -5.78 -2.40
C VAL A 68 -21.71 -5.16 -1.74
N LEU A 69 -22.22 -4.04 -2.25
CA LEU A 69 -23.40 -3.38 -1.67
C LEU A 69 -24.69 -4.17 -1.89
N GLN A 70 -24.83 -4.87 -3.01
CA GLN A 70 -26.03 -5.61 -3.36
C GLN A 70 -26.07 -7.01 -2.73
N TYR A 71 -24.95 -7.74 -2.76
CA TYR A 71 -24.92 -9.15 -2.37
C TYR A 71 -24.20 -9.41 -1.05
N GLY A 72 -23.32 -8.51 -0.60
CA GLY A 72 -22.64 -8.63 0.68
C GLY A 72 -21.68 -9.84 0.81
N GLN A 73 -21.22 -10.41 -0.31
CA GLN A 73 -20.44 -11.67 -0.32
C GLN A 73 -19.07 -11.58 -1.01
N SER A 74 -18.69 -10.43 -1.57
CA SER A 74 -17.45 -10.26 -2.36
C SER A 74 -16.40 -9.40 -1.67
N LYS A 75 -15.15 -9.49 -2.11
CA LYS A 75 -14.08 -8.56 -1.72
C LYS A 75 -13.74 -7.59 -2.85
N ILE A 76 -13.56 -6.32 -2.52
CA ILE A 76 -12.99 -5.31 -3.43
C ILE A 76 -11.51 -5.20 -3.10
N SER A 77 -10.65 -5.47 -4.08
CA SER A 77 -9.19 -5.33 -3.95
C SER A 77 -8.73 -4.02 -4.61
N VAL A 78 -8.04 -3.17 -3.85
CA VAL A 78 -7.43 -1.94 -4.34
C VAL A 78 -5.93 -1.99 -4.14
N MET A 79 -5.14 -1.76 -5.19
CA MET A 79 -3.69 -1.59 -5.11
C MET A 79 -3.33 -0.11 -5.27
N HIS A 80 -2.54 0.45 -4.35
CA HIS A 80 -2.06 1.82 -4.41
C HIS A 80 -0.54 1.84 -4.42
N ILE A 81 0.03 2.08 -5.60
CA ILE A 81 1.46 2.20 -5.85
C ILE A 81 1.87 3.67 -5.73
N GLY A 82 2.99 3.94 -5.09
CA GLY A 82 3.55 5.29 -5.11
C GLY A 82 4.95 5.41 -4.55
N ASP A 83 5.24 6.62 -4.07
CA ASP A 83 6.55 7.00 -3.53
C ASP A 83 6.49 7.22 -2.00
N SER A 84 7.24 8.21 -1.48
CA SER A 84 7.22 8.59 -0.07
C SER A 84 5.85 9.05 0.44
N HIS A 85 4.99 9.58 -0.44
CA HIS A 85 3.64 10.00 -0.08
C HIS A 85 2.74 8.81 0.28
N ILE A 86 3.05 7.62 -0.23
CA ILE A 86 2.34 6.36 0.07
C ILE A 86 3.05 5.56 1.16
N GLN A 87 4.39 5.55 1.20
CA GLN A 87 5.14 4.72 2.14
C GLN A 87 4.81 5.02 3.61
N ALA A 88 4.51 6.28 3.96
CA ALA A 88 4.16 6.65 5.33
C ALA A 88 2.71 6.27 5.72
N ASP A 89 1.89 5.87 4.74
CA ASP A 89 0.50 5.42 4.87
C ASP A 89 -0.49 6.43 5.49
N TYR A 90 -0.13 7.71 5.65
CA TYR A 90 -1.12 8.72 6.07
C TYR A 90 -2.17 9.01 4.99
N PHE A 91 -1.77 9.04 3.71
CA PHE A 91 -2.67 9.27 2.58
C PHE A 91 -3.43 7.99 2.24
N SER A 92 -2.72 6.90 1.94
CA SER A 92 -3.33 5.60 1.61
C SER A 92 -4.08 4.98 2.80
N GLY A 93 -3.63 5.20 4.04
CA GLY A 93 -4.34 4.78 5.24
C GLY A 93 -5.66 5.51 5.40
N ARG A 94 -5.71 6.83 5.12
CA ARG A 94 -6.97 7.58 5.13
C ARG A 94 -7.92 7.11 4.04
N MET A 95 -7.41 6.83 2.83
CA MET A 95 -8.20 6.22 1.76
C MET A 95 -8.79 4.87 2.18
N ARG A 96 -7.96 4.00 2.76
CA ARG A 96 -8.38 2.70 3.29
C ARG A 96 -9.49 2.83 4.31
N GLU A 97 -9.32 3.71 5.30
CA GLU A 97 -10.34 3.95 6.34
C GLU A 97 -11.69 4.35 5.74
N LEU A 98 -11.70 5.33 4.84
CA LEU A 98 -12.94 5.88 4.27
C LEU A 98 -13.62 4.89 3.32
N LEU A 99 -12.84 4.17 2.52
CA LEU A 99 -13.36 3.14 1.62
C LEU A 99 -13.87 1.93 2.40
N GLN A 100 -13.18 1.48 3.45
CA GLN A 100 -13.65 0.39 4.31
C GLN A 100 -14.87 0.79 5.15
N TYR A 101 -14.97 2.07 5.54
CA TYR A 101 -16.19 2.59 6.15
C TYR A 101 -17.40 2.49 5.20
N SER A 102 -17.18 2.65 3.90
CA SER A 102 -18.23 2.62 2.87
C SER A 102 -18.60 1.21 2.46
N PHE A 103 -17.60 0.37 2.19
CA PHE A 103 -17.76 -0.94 1.56
C PHE A 103 -17.49 -2.12 2.49
N GLY A 104 -17.21 -1.87 3.78
CA GLY A 104 -16.86 -2.89 4.76
C GLY A 104 -15.36 -3.19 4.81
N ASN A 105 -14.92 -3.79 5.92
CA ASN A 105 -13.52 -4.11 6.20
C ASN A 105 -13.22 -5.58 5.88
N GLY A 106 -12.66 -5.85 4.69
CA GLY A 106 -12.25 -7.20 4.25
C GLY A 106 -10.88 -7.66 4.78
N GLY A 107 -10.21 -6.84 5.59
CA GLY A 107 -8.88 -7.08 6.17
C GLY A 107 -7.94 -5.88 5.99
N ARG A 108 -6.73 -5.99 6.55
CA ARG A 108 -5.70 -4.94 6.43
C ARG A 108 -5.27 -4.72 4.98
N GLY A 109 -5.20 -5.79 4.20
CA GLY A 109 -4.49 -5.80 2.92
C GLY A 109 -2.98 -5.90 3.11
N LEU A 110 -2.23 -5.35 2.14
CA LEU A 110 -0.78 -5.52 2.04
C LEU A 110 -0.04 -4.78 3.17
N VAL A 111 0.90 -5.46 3.82
CA VAL A 111 1.83 -4.91 4.80
C VAL A 111 3.26 -5.43 4.56
N PHE A 112 4.24 -4.62 4.93
CA PHE A 112 5.66 -4.97 4.82
C PHE A 112 6.44 -4.43 6.03
N PRO A 113 7.38 -5.18 6.62
CA PRO A 113 8.15 -4.74 7.77
C PRO A 113 9.27 -3.77 7.36
N TYR A 114 8.93 -2.56 6.96
CA TYR A 114 9.86 -1.58 6.38
C TYR A 114 11.06 -1.24 7.26
N ARG A 115 10.93 -1.33 8.59
CA ARG A 115 12.07 -1.12 9.50
C ARG A 115 13.18 -2.14 9.30
N ILE A 116 12.85 -3.39 8.97
CA ILE A 116 13.82 -4.45 8.62
C ILE A 116 14.62 -4.04 7.38
N ALA A 117 13.95 -3.43 6.40
CA ALA A 117 14.57 -2.88 5.19
C ALA A 117 15.27 -1.52 5.39
N LYS A 118 15.51 -1.10 6.66
CA LYS A 118 16.17 0.16 7.02
C LYS A 118 15.50 1.38 6.36
N THR A 119 14.17 1.41 6.38
CA THR A 119 13.37 2.54 5.90
C THR A 119 12.15 2.79 6.80
N ASN A 120 11.46 3.91 6.58
CA ASN A 120 10.37 4.35 7.45
C ASN A 120 9.18 3.39 7.37
N ASN A 121 8.62 3.06 8.52
CA ASN A 121 7.41 2.25 8.62
C ASN A 121 6.21 3.17 8.87
N PRO A 122 5.04 2.87 8.30
CA PRO A 122 3.77 3.42 8.73
C PRO A 122 3.58 3.36 10.24
N ASP A 123 2.84 4.34 10.78
CA ASP A 123 2.53 4.41 12.21
C ASP A 123 1.31 3.58 12.61
N ASN A 124 0.49 3.19 11.63
CA ASN A 124 -0.76 2.44 11.78
C ASN A 124 -0.58 0.90 11.69
N TYR A 125 0.64 0.40 11.87
CA TYR A 125 0.94 -0.96 12.30
C TYR A 125 2.32 -0.99 12.95
N LYS A 126 2.58 -2.02 13.75
CA LYS A 126 3.84 -2.15 14.50
C LYS A 126 4.62 -3.37 14.07
N VAL A 127 5.94 -3.21 13.98
CA VAL A 127 6.87 -4.27 13.61
C VAL A 127 7.99 -4.33 14.65
N HIS A 128 8.24 -5.53 15.15
CA HIS A 128 9.42 -5.89 15.93
C HIS A 128 10.17 -6.98 15.18
N TRP A 129 11.51 -6.97 15.19
CA TRP A 129 12.30 -7.94 14.45
C TRP A 129 13.59 -8.30 15.19
N THR A 130 14.15 -9.46 14.83
CA THR A 130 15.43 -9.99 15.31
C THR A 130 16.27 -10.46 14.15
N GLY A 131 17.54 -10.75 14.45
CA GLY A 131 18.52 -11.26 13.51
C GLY A 131 18.92 -10.28 12.42
N GLU A 132 19.82 -10.74 11.57
CA GLU A 132 20.37 -9.94 10.48
C GLU A 132 19.59 -10.13 9.18
N TRP A 133 19.31 -9.00 8.51
CA TRP A 133 18.57 -8.96 7.26
C TRP A 133 19.27 -8.07 6.23
N ALA A 134 19.43 -8.60 5.02
CA ALA A 134 19.72 -7.83 3.84
C ALA A 134 18.45 -7.20 3.28
N ASN A 135 18.60 -6.15 2.47
CA ASN A 135 17.48 -5.50 1.79
C ASN A 135 17.83 -5.09 0.36
N CYS A 136 16.83 -5.15 -0.51
CA CYS A 136 16.83 -4.56 -1.85
C CYS A 136 15.61 -3.64 -1.99
N LYS A 137 15.80 -2.42 -2.52
CA LYS A 137 14.75 -1.43 -2.72
C LYS A 137 14.79 -0.96 -4.16
N ASN A 138 13.64 -0.69 -4.74
CA ASN A 138 13.52 -0.32 -6.15
C ASN A 138 14.13 1.05 -6.52
N VAL A 139 14.57 1.81 -5.53
CA VAL A 139 15.35 3.06 -5.66
C VAL A 139 16.86 2.86 -5.52
N ASN A 140 17.33 1.69 -5.08
CA ASN A 140 18.75 1.38 -4.99
C ASN A 140 19.25 0.83 -6.33
N TYR A 141 19.69 1.71 -7.23
CA TYR A 141 20.07 1.33 -8.60
C TYR A 141 21.33 0.45 -8.70
N SER A 142 22.22 0.49 -7.70
CA SER A 142 23.43 -0.35 -7.65
C SER A 142 23.18 -1.75 -7.10
N LYS A 143 22.03 -2.02 -6.50
CA LYS A 143 21.67 -3.36 -5.99
C LYS A 143 20.87 -4.11 -7.04
N VAL A 144 21.28 -5.35 -7.27
CA VAL A 144 20.53 -6.33 -8.07
C VAL A 144 19.94 -7.34 -7.08
N GLY A 145 18.63 -7.56 -7.17
CA GLY A 145 17.91 -8.50 -6.33
C GLY A 145 16.43 -8.48 -6.68
N ASP A 146 15.75 -9.59 -6.40
CA ASP A 146 14.32 -9.72 -6.68
C ASP A 146 13.53 -8.70 -5.85
N MET A 147 12.57 -8.03 -6.50
CA MET A 147 11.68 -7.07 -5.86
C MET A 147 10.27 -7.27 -6.37
N GLY A 148 9.35 -7.36 -5.43
CA GLY A 148 7.95 -7.69 -5.70
C GLY A 148 6.98 -6.55 -5.40
N ILE A 149 5.80 -6.94 -4.95
CA ILE A 149 4.60 -6.12 -4.81
C ILE A 149 4.76 -4.90 -3.90
N CYS A 150 5.71 -4.93 -2.95
CA CYS A 150 5.99 -3.79 -2.08
C CYS A 150 7.08 -2.83 -2.60
N GLY A 151 7.73 -3.14 -3.74
CA GLY A 151 8.88 -2.38 -4.24
C GLY A 151 10.16 -2.55 -3.42
N VAL A 152 10.16 -3.49 -2.48
CA VAL A 152 11.24 -3.80 -1.54
C VAL A 152 11.22 -5.29 -1.22
N SER A 153 12.40 -5.84 -0.93
CA SER A 153 12.58 -7.18 -0.37
C SER A 153 13.53 -7.16 0.81
N VAL A 154 13.35 -8.12 1.71
CA VAL A 154 14.31 -8.44 2.78
C VAL A 154 14.69 -9.90 2.69
N THR A 155 15.96 -10.17 2.95
CA THR A 155 16.55 -11.50 2.79
C THR A 155 17.36 -11.87 4.02
N THR A 156 17.29 -13.11 4.46
CA THR A 156 18.10 -13.60 5.59
C THR A 156 18.52 -15.05 5.44
N LYS A 157 19.68 -15.37 6.01
CA LYS A 157 20.19 -16.73 6.27
C LYS A 157 20.38 -16.97 7.76
N ASP A 158 20.06 -15.98 8.60
CA ASP A 158 20.24 -16.03 10.04
C ASP A 158 19.09 -16.82 10.68
N SER A 159 19.42 -17.95 11.31
CA SER A 159 18.43 -18.77 12.00
C SER A 159 17.77 -18.09 13.21
N LEU A 160 18.33 -16.99 13.72
CA LEU A 160 17.77 -16.17 14.79
C LEU A 160 16.90 -15.02 14.26
N ALA A 161 16.80 -14.89 12.93
CA ALA A 161 15.94 -13.90 12.31
C ALA A 161 14.45 -14.20 12.57
N GLY A 162 13.67 -13.14 12.58
CA GLY A 162 12.23 -13.24 12.78
C GLY A 162 11.61 -11.86 12.89
N PHE A 163 10.29 -11.81 12.80
CA PHE A 163 9.56 -10.58 13.07
C PHE A 163 8.14 -10.84 13.58
N ILE A 164 7.63 -9.87 14.34
CA ILE A 164 6.26 -9.80 14.83
C ILE A 164 5.63 -8.56 14.21
N LEU A 165 4.46 -8.71 13.60
CA LEU A 165 3.68 -7.62 13.02
C LEU A 165 2.31 -7.55 13.69
N ASN A 166 1.96 -6.38 14.23
CA ASN A 166 0.61 -6.05 14.72
C ASN A 166 -0.05 -5.10 13.72
N PRO A 167 -1.05 -5.55 12.92
CA PRO A 167 -1.69 -4.75 11.88
C PRO A 167 -2.67 -3.70 12.41
N SER A 168 -3.16 -3.85 13.65
CA SER A 168 -4.17 -2.97 14.24
C SER A 168 -3.57 -1.84 15.11
N PHE A 169 -2.24 -1.77 15.25
CA PHE A 169 -1.59 -0.75 16.08
C PHE A 169 -1.86 0.66 15.56
N ASN A 170 -2.35 1.57 16.41
CA ASN A 170 -2.75 2.93 16.04
C ASN A 170 -3.68 2.99 14.81
N SER A 171 -4.53 1.99 14.62
CA SER A 171 -5.52 2.01 13.55
C SER A 171 -6.93 2.30 14.07
N LEU A 172 -7.74 2.91 13.21
CA LEU A 172 -9.17 3.12 13.46
C LEU A 172 -9.96 1.80 13.42
N PHE A 173 -9.54 0.86 12.57
CA PHE A 173 -10.19 -0.43 12.39
C PHE A 173 -9.42 -1.54 13.11
N ASN A 174 -10.15 -2.56 13.55
CA ASN A 174 -9.52 -3.82 13.91
C ASN A 174 -9.21 -4.61 12.62
N TYR A 175 -7.97 -5.05 12.47
CA TYR A 175 -7.47 -5.87 11.37
C TYR A 175 -7.03 -7.27 11.82
N ASP A 176 -7.72 -7.84 12.81
CA ASP A 176 -7.63 -9.25 13.09
C ASP A 176 -7.91 -10.06 11.82
N PHE A 177 -7.11 -11.10 11.60
CA PHE A 177 -7.08 -11.83 10.34
C PHE A 177 -7.15 -13.33 10.57
N LYS A 178 -7.66 -14.05 9.57
CA LYS A 178 -7.66 -15.53 9.53
C LYS A 178 -6.91 -16.08 8.35
N ARG A 179 -6.57 -15.24 7.37
CA ARG A 179 -5.87 -15.63 6.15
C ARG A 179 -4.73 -14.68 5.87
N VAL A 180 -3.61 -15.24 5.42
CA VAL A 180 -2.40 -14.50 5.05
C VAL A 180 -1.94 -14.99 3.69
N LYS A 181 -1.85 -14.07 2.74
CA LYS A 181 -1.13 -14.30 1.47
C LYS A 181 0.30 -13.84 1.65
N LEU A 182 1.23 -14.78 1.75
CA LEU A 182 2.65 -14.52 1.97
C LEU A 182 3.38 -14.44 0.62
N PHE A 183 3.98 -13.29 0.31
CA PHE A 183 4.84 -13.14 -0.85
C PHE A 183 6.28 -13.38 -0.43
N SER A 184 6.79 -14.56 -0.75
CA SER A 184 8.15 -14.97 -0.42
C SER A 184 8.69 -15.94 -1.46
N LYS A 185 10.00 -15.95 -1.63
CA LYS A 185 10.68 -17.00 -2.39
C LYS A 185 11.16 -18.03 -1.38
N ILE A 186 10.60 -19.22 -1.52
CA ILE A 186 10.89 -20.37 -0.69
C ILE A 186 11.48 -21.40 -1.66
N SER A 187 12.75 -21.78 -1.49
CA SER A 187 13.31 -22.90 -2.27
C SER A 187 12.42 -24.13 -2.03
N THR A 188 12.03 -24.85 -3.06
CA THR A 188 11.04 -25.96 -3.05
C THR A 188 11.27 -27.06 -2.00
N ASP A 189 12.44 -27.10 -1.35
CA ASP A 189 12.78 -28.01 -0.24
C ASP A 189 12.52 -27.43 1.18
N ALA A 190 11.90 -26.26 1.30
CA ALA A 190 11.86 -25.46 2.53
C ALA A 190 10.47 -25.36 3.20
N LEU A 191 9.68 -26.42 3.14
CA LEU A 191 8.44 -26.55 3.93
C LEU A 191 8.70 -26.82 5.42
N ASN A 192 9.69 -26.14 6.00
CA ASN A 192 9.94 -26.18 7.44
C ASN A 192 10.30 -24.78 7.98
N TYR A 193 9.48 -23.78 7.67
CA TYR A 193 9.38 -22.63 8.59
C TYR A 193 8.63 -23.10 9.82
N VAL A 194 9.22 -22.92 11.00
CA VAL A 194 8.42 -22.96 12.21
C VAL A 194 8.18 -21.52 12.62
N LEU A 195 6.92 -21.10 12.47
CA LEU A 195 6.41 -19.94 13.19
C LEU A 195 6.63 -20.23 14.69
N ARG A 196 7.72 -19.69 15.24
CA ARG A 196 7.98 -19.77 16.68
C ARG A 196 7.00 -18.84 17.37
N ASN A 197 6.14 -19.39 18.22
CA ASN A 197 5.51 -18.62 19.28
C ASN A 197 5.67 -19.43 20.57
N ASP A 198 6.39 -18.88 21.54
CA ASP A 198 6.77 -19.63 22.74
C ASP A 198 5.71 -19.58 23.84
N THR A 199 4.61 -18.87 23.66
CA THR A 199 3.50 -18.85 24.62
C THR A 199 2.19 -18.47 23.92
N LEU A 200 1.18 -19.31 24.10
CA LEU A 200 -0.20 -19.23 23.59
C LEU A 200 -0.40 -19.82 22.19
N SER A 201 -0.85 -21.08 22.23
CA SER A 201 -1.55 -21.86 21.20
C SER A 201 -1.08 -21.67 19.75
N MET A 202 -0.46 -22.73 19.23
CA MET A 202 -0.30 -22.96 17.80
C MET A 202 -1.59 -22.60 17.07
N GLY A 203 -1.57 -21.52 16.30
CA GLY A 203 -2.31 -21.56 15.04
C GLY A 203 -1.61 -22.62 14.20
N SER A 204 -2.16 -23.83 14.16
CA SER A 204 -1.85 -24.73 13.05
C SER A 204 -2.22 -23.96 11.79
N PHE A 205 -1.23 -23.59 10.98
CA PHE A 205 -1.52 -23.05 9.67
C PHE A 205 -1.45 -24.18 8.67
N ILE A 206 -2.42 -24.21 7.77
CA ILE A 206 -2.46 -25.16 6.67
C ILE A 206 -2.08 -24.34 5.43
N PRO A 207 -0.94 -24.64 4.77
CA PRO A 207 -0.69 -24.12 3.44
C PRO A 207 -1.84 -24.53 2.53
N GLU A 208 -2.65 -23.57 2.08
CA GLU A 208 -3.83 -23.87 1.26
C GLU A 208 -3.44 -24.03 -0.22
N GLU A 209 -2.47 -23.22 -0.66
CA GLU A 209 -2.02 -23.17 -2.04
C GLU A 209 -0.59 -22.63 -2.10
N PHE A 210 0.21 -23.23 -2.99
CA PHE A 210 1.55 -22.78 -3.31
C PHE A 210 1.63 -22.46 -4.80
N ASP A 211 1.81 -21.18 -5.12
CA ASP A 211 2.32 -20.73 -6.41
C ASP A 211 3.77 -20.27 -6.20
N ASN A 212 4.58 -20.29 -7.25
CA ASN A 212 5.96 -19.80 -7.25
C ASN A 212 6.08 -18.30 -6.87
N THR A 213 4.96 -17.62 -6.65
CA THR A 213 4.87 -16.18 -6.33
C THR A 213 4.35 -15.89 -4.92
N CYS A 214 3.53 -16.78 -4.34
CA CYS A 214 2.97 -16.62 -2.99
C CYS A 214 2.52 -17.94 -2.35
N THR A 215 2.38 -17.93 -1.02
CA THR A 215 1.81 -19.02 -0.23
C THR A 215 0.63 -18.53 0.59
N TRP A 216 -0.50 -19.24 0.54
CA TRP A 216 -1.64 -18.96 1.42
C TRP A 216 -1.49 -19.69 2.76
N LEU A 217 -1.73 -18.96 3.86
CA LEU A 217 -1.75 -19.48 5.21
C LEU A 217 -3.11 -19.16 5.84
N SER A 218 -3.75 -20.16 6.44
CA SER A 218 -5.02 -20.00 7.14
C SER A 218 -4.94 -20.37 8.61
N PHE A 219 -5.78 -19.75 9.42
CA PHE A 219 -5.86 -19.94 10.86
C PHE A 219 -7.29 -20.28 11.27
N ASP A 220 -7.42 -21.27 12.18
CA ASP A 220 -8.74 -21.69 12.71
C ASP A 220 -9.43 -20.58 13.51
N SER A 221 -8.65 -19.64 14.05
CA SER A 221 -9.12 -18.50 14.85
C SER A 221 -8.51 -17.19 14.38
N TYR A 222 -9.16 -16.07 14.70
CA TYR A 222 -8.66 -14.73 14.41
C TYR A 222 -7.35 -14.44 15.13
N GLN A 223 -6.39 -13.92 14.37
CA GLN A 223 -5.06 -13.55 14.83
C GLN A 223 -4.93 -12.04 14.92
N GLN A 224 -4.41 -11.54 16.04
CA GLN A 224 -4.11 -10.11 16.24
C GLN A 224 -2.70 -9.74 15.79
N LYS A 225 -1.80 -10.72 15.64
CA LYS A 225 -0.40 -10.52 15.28
C LYS A 225 0.05 -11.65 14.36
N PHE A 226 0.88 -11.30 13.39
CA PHE A 226 1.61 -12.28 12.59
C PHE A 226 3.02 -12.43 13.15
N VAL A 227 3.49 -13.66 13.34
CA VAL A 227 4.81 -13.96 13.89
C VAL A 227 5.55 -14.87 12.94
N LEU A 228 6.65 -14.40 12.35
CA LEU A 228 7.57 -15.19 11.56
C LEU A 228 8.84 -15.48 12.35
N GLY A 229 9.28 -16.74 12.33
CA GLY A 229 10.58 -17.15 12.81
C GLY A 229 11.10 -18.34 12.00
N PHE A 230 12.36 -18.70 12.24
CA PHE A 230 13.00 -19.84 11.60
C PHE A 230 13.38 -20.88 12.67
N LYS A 231 13.22 -22.17 12.36
CA LYS A 231 13.91 -23.24 13.08
C LYS A 231 14.92 -23.86 12.12
N PRO A 232 16.18 -24.06 12.52
CA PRO A 232 17.12 -24.85 11.74
C PRO A 232 16.57 -26.27 11.62
N VAL A 233 16.43 -26.77 10.41
CA VAL A 233 15.90 -28.13 10.16
C VAL A 233 17.01 -29.08 9.73
N ASP A 234 18.12 -28.54 9.21
CA ASP A 234 19.35 -29.26 8.92
C ASP A 234 20.54 -28.27 8.86
N THR A 235 21.69 -28.73 8.36
CA THR A 235 22.93 -27.96 8.20
C THR A 235 22.97 -27.11 6.93
N LEU A 236 21.95 -27.15 6.06
CA LEU A 236 21.93 -26.40 4.81
C LEU A 236 21.57 -24.93 5.09
N SER A 237 22.44 -24.02 4.65
CA SER A 237 22.17 -22.59 4.68
C SER A 237 21.11 -22.24 3.63
N ARG A 238 19.85 -22.22 4.06
CA ARG A 238 18.72 -21.78 3.23
C ARG A 238 18.51 -20.29 3.39
N GLU A 239 18.26 -19.62 2.27
CA GLU A 239 17.94 -18.20 2.22
C GLU A 239 16.43 -18.03 2.18
N PHE A 240 15.90 -17.11 2.98
CA PHE A 240 14.51 -16.67 2.91
C PHE A 240 14.45 -15.27 2.33
N GLU A 241 13.68 -15.10 1.26
CA GLU A 241 13.40 -13.79 0.66
C GLU A 241 11.92 -13.44 0.85
N PHE A 242 11.66 -12.26 1.39
CA PHE A 242 10.32 -11.77 1.70
C PHE A 242 10.00 -10.48 0.95
N TYR A 243 8.81 -10.44 0.34
CA TYR A 243 8.34 -9.34 -0.52
C TYR A 243 7.09 -8.63 0.03
N GLY A 244 6.48 -9.14 1.10
CA GLY A 244 5.26 -8.60 1.72
C GLY A 244 4.24 -9.66 2.07
N MET A 245 3.16 -9.26 2.72
CA MET A 245 2.01 -10.14 2.97
C MET A 245 0.69 -9.38 2.93
N SER A 246 -0.38 -10.02 2.45
CA SER A 246 -1.75 -9.53 2.62
C SER A 246 -2.37 -10.19 3.84
N LEU A 247 -2.94 -9.40 4.75
CA LEU A 247 -3.67 -9.91 5.92
C LEU A 247 -5.18 -9.72 5.71
N GLU A 248 -5.90 -10.82 5.80
CA GLU A 248 -7.29 -10.93 5.34
C GLU A 248 -8.18 -11.57 6.41
N ASN A 249 -9.40 -11.05 6.54
CA ASN A 249 -10.45 -11.67 7.34
C ASN A 249 -11.44 -12.43 6.44
N ASP A 250 -12.46 -13.04 7.07
CA ASP A 250 -13.50 -13.81 6.38
C ASP A 250 -14.67 -12.93 5.89
N SER A 251 -14.56 -11.61 6.07
CA SER A 251 -15.63 -10.68 5.76
C SER A 251 -15.58 -10.22 4.32
N ALA A 252 -16.75 -10.00 3.74
CA ALA A 252 -16.89 -9.22 2.52
C ALA A 252 -16.43 -7.77 2.76
N GLY A 253 -16.08 -7.09 1.66
CA GLY A 253 -15.70 -5.69 1.68
C GLY A 253 -14.29 -5.43 1.18
N LEU A 254 -13.71 -4.31 1.59
CA LEU A 254 -12.55 -3.75 0.91
C LEU A 254 -11.21 -4.17 1.53
N LEU A 255 -10.31 -4.64 0.68
CA LEU A 255 -8.88 -4.81 0.90
C LEU A 255 -8.14 -3.66 0.23
N TYR A 256 -7.31 -2.95 1.01
CA TYR A 256 -6.49 -1.85 0.50
C TYR A 256 -5.02 -2.18 0.64
N HIS A 257 -4.38 -2.47 -0.48
CA HIS A 257 -2.96 -2.78 -0.59
C HIS A 257 -2.20 -1.49 -0.93
N ALA A 258 -1.41 -0.97 0.01
CA ALA A 258 -0.62 0.24 -0.20
C ALA A 258 0.87 -0.11 -0.24
N ALA A 259 1.56 0.32 -1.29
CA ALA A 259 2.99 0.11 -1.45
C ALA A 259 3.65 1.39 -1.97
N GLY A 260 4.48 1.99 -1.13
CA GLY A 260 5.26 3.17 -1.47
C GLY A 260 6.74 2.96 -1.16
N ILE A 261 7.61 3.54 -1.99
CA ILE A 261 9.06 3.59 -1.70
C ILE A 261 9.56 5.03 -1.80
N ASN A 262 10.18 5.52 -0.74
CA ASN A 262 10.73 6.86 -0.66
C ASN A 262 11.69 7.14 -1.82
N GLY A 263 11.37 8.16 -2.62
CA GLY A 263 12.15 8.57 -3.78
C GLY A 263 11.86 7.78 -5.07
N ALA A 264 10.85 6.90 -5.07
CA ALA A 264 10.49 6.13 -6.24
C ALA A 264 9.94 7.01 -7.37
N GLU A 265 10.28 6.62 -8.58
CA GLU A 265 9.74 7.11 -9.85
C GLU A 265 9.06 5.94 -10.58
N TYR A 266 8.38 6.20 -11.70
CA TYR A 266 7.84 5.15 -12.57
C TYR A 266 8.91 4.12 -12.97
N PHE A 267 10.13 4.57 -13.31
CA PHE A 267 11.25 3.69 -13.61
C PHE A 267 11.60 2.76 -12.44
N SER A 268 11.53 3.25 -11.19
CA SER A 268 11.82 2.43 -10.01
C SER A 268 10.90 1.21 -9.95
N TRP A 269 9.59 1.40 -10.15
CA TRP A 269 8.62 0.30 -10.15
C TRP A 269 8.79 -0.66 -11.34
N ASN A 270 9.23 -0.17 -12.50
CA ASN A 270 9.56 -1.03 -13.65
C ASN A 270 10.76 -1.97 -13.39
N ARG A 271 11.55 -1.75 -12.33
CA ARG A 271 12.63 -2.65 -11.90
C ARG A 271 12.13 -3.82 -11.05
N CYS A 272 10.89 -3.80 -10.58
CA CYS A 272 10.33 -4.85 -9.73
C CYS A 272 9.90 -6.05 -10.57
N ASN A 273 10.83 -6.98 -10.79
CA ASN A 273 10.64 -8.15 -11.66
C ASN A 273 9.51 -9.09 -11.22
N LEU A 274 9.13 -9.10 -9.94
CA LEU A 274 8.02 -9.91 -9.43
C LEU A 274 6.70 -9.13 -9.30
N LEU A 275 6.67 -7.84 -9.66
CA LEU A 275 5.50 -6.99 -9.45
C LEU A 275 4.26 -7.53 -10.17
N GLN A 276 4.40 -7.91 -11.44
CA GLN A 276 3.28 -8.37 -12.26
C GLN A 276 2.66 -9.65 -11.69
N SER A 277 3.50 -10.65 -11.44
CA SER A 277 3.06 -11.98 -11.01
C SER A 277 2.45 -11.93 -9.61
N GLN A 278 3.02 -11.14 -8.69
CA GLN A 278 2.45 -10.96 -7.37
C GLN A 278 1.20 -10.06 -7.36
N MET A 279 1.11 -9.07 -8.26
CA MET A 279 -0.11 -8.25 -8.40
C MET A 279 -1.28 -9.08 -8.93
N LYS A 280 -1.03 -10.03 -9.83
CA LYS A 280 -2.04 -10.99 -10.28
C LYS A 280 -2.68 -11.73 -9.11
N GLN A 281 -1.87 -12.13 -8.12
CA GLN A 281 -2.36 -12.79 -6.91
C GLN A 281 -3.23 -11.87 -6.03
N LEU A 282 -3.09 -10.55 -6.11
CA LEU A 282 -3.98 -9.62 -5.42
C LEU A 282 -5.28 -9.33 -6.17
N ALA A 283 -5.34 -9.66 -7.47
CA ALA A 283 -6.48 -9.43 -8.35
C ALA A 283 -7.16 -8.06 -8.12
N PRO A 284 -6.43 -6.94 -8.24
CA PRO A 284 -6.99 -5.63 -7.94
C PRO A 284 -8.10 -5.26 -8.92
N HIS A 285 -9.21 -4.75 -8.38
CA HIS A 285 -10.28 -4.13 -9.16
C HIS A 285 -9.94 -2.68 -9.51
N LEU A 286 -9.15 -2.02 -8.66
CA LEU A 286 -8.61 -0.69 -8.90
C LEU A 286 -7.11 -0.65 -8.57
N VAL A 287 -6.33 -0.11 -9.51
CA VAL A 287 -4.93 0.26 -9.27
C VAL A 287 -4.79 1.78 -9.31
N ILE A 288 -4.36 2.35 -8.19
CA ILE A 288 -4.06 3.77 -8.05
C ILE A 288 -2.54 3.95 -8.15
N ILE A 289 -2.08 4.80 -9.07
CA ILE A 289 -0.66 5.12 -9.25
C ILE A 289 -0.43 6.57 -8.85
N SER A 290 0.31 6.78 -7.77
CA SER A 290 0.64 8.09 -7.20
C SER A 290 2.15 8.32 -7.23
N LEU A 291 2.65 8.68 -8.41
CA LEU A 291 4.06 8.96 -8.73
C LEU A 291 4.16 10.31 -9.46
N GLY A 292 5.35 10.70 -9.93
CA GLY A 292 5.56 11.96 -10.65
C GLY A 292 6.21 13.06 -9.80
N ALA A 293 6.16 12.94 -8.46
CA ALA A 293 6.74 13.97 -7.59
C ALA A 293 8.26 14.01 -7.73
N ASN A 294 8.92 12.84 -7.70
CA ASN A 294 10.37 12.70 -7.78
C ASN A 294 10.92 12.97 -9.19
N GLU A 295 10.17 12.64 -10.23
CA GLU A 295 10.47 12.97 -11.62
C GLU A 295 10.62 14.49 -11.83
N GLY A 296 9.85 15.28 -11.08
CA GLY A 296 9.99 16.73 -11.04
C GLY A 296 11.36 17.21 -10.53
N PHE A 297 11.99 16.47 -9.62
CA PHE A 297 13.32 16.78 -9.08
C PHE A 297 14.46 16.20 -9.93
N ASN A 298 14.18 15.24 -10.81
CA ASN A 298 15.19 14.56 -11.60
C ASN A 298 15.90 15.52 -12.56
N ARG A 299 17.23 15.62 -12.47
CA ARG A 299 18.04 16.52 -13.31
C ARG A 299 18.16 16.05 -14.76
N GLN A 300 17.95 14.76 -15.01
CA GLN A 300 18.01 14.10 -16.31
C GLN A 300 16.61 13.85 -16.89
N TYR A 301 15.60 14.59 -16.43
CA TYR A 301 14.23 14.45 -16.88
C TYR A 301 14.10 14.59 -18.41
N SER A 302 13.27 13.72 -18.98
CA SER A 302 12.83 13.76 -20.37
C SER A 302 11.38 13.31 -20.45
N ASP A 303 10.56 14.04 -21.21
CA ASP A 303 9.17 13.67 -21.46
C ASP A 303 9.04 12.27 -22.08
N ALA A 304 9.95 11.94 -23.00
CA ALA A 304 9.96 10.64 -23.67
C ALA A 304 10.24 9.50 -22.67
N VAL A 305 11.22 9.70 -21.78
CA VAL A 305 11.58 8.71 -20.75
C VAL A 305 10.46 8.55 -19.71
N LEU A 306 9.81 9.65 -19.30
CA LEU A 306 8.65 9.57 -18.43
C LEU A 306 7.50 8.81 -19.10
N ARG A 307 7.17 9.18 -20.35
CA ARG A 307 6.10 8.55 -21.14
C ARG A 307 6.32 7.05 -21.28
N GLU A 308 7.54 6.64 -21.63
CA GLU A 308 7.91 5.23 -21.74
C GLU A 308 7.74 4.49 -20.42
N ASN A 309 8.29 5.04 -19.33
CA ASN A 309 8.22 4.38 -18.02
C ASN A 309 6.81 4.31 -17.45
N ALA A 310 6.01 5.37 -17.63
CA ALA A 310 4.61 5.38 -17.23
C ALA A 310 3.79 4.35 -18.02
N SER A 311 3.97 4.32 -19.35
CA SER A 311 3.31 3.36 -20.22
C SER A 311 3.67 1.92 -19.84
N LYS A 312 4.96 1.64 -19.60
CA LYS A 312 5.43 0.31 -19.20
C LYS A 312 4.83 -0.16 -17.88
N LEU A 313 4.71 0.72 -16.89
CA LEU A 313 4.09 0.36 -15.61
C LEU A 313 2.59 0.08 -15.77
N ILE A 314 1.88 0.88 -16.57
CA ILE A 314 0.46 0.65 -16.88
C ILE A 314 0.26 -0.66 -17.63
N ASP A 315 1.10 -0.96 -18.60
CA ASP A 315 1.06 -2.22 -19.35
C ASP A 315 1.32 -3.41 -18.43
N LEU A 316 2.24 -3.29 -17.47
CA LEU A 316 2.48 -4.30 -16.45
C LEU A 316 1.23 -4.56 -15.60
N VAL A 317 0.53 -3.49 -15.17
CA VAL A 317 -0.74 -3.62 -14.43
C VAL A 317 -1.79 -4.35 -15.28
N ARG A 318 -1.96 -3.97 -16.55
CA ARG A 318 -2.90 -4.62 -17.49
C ARG A 318 -2.56 -6.09 -17.71
N GLN A 319 -1.29 -6.45 -17.76
CA GLN A 319 -0.89 -7.84 -17.87
C GLN A 319 -1.09 -8.65 -16.57
N ALA A 320 -1.19 -7.98 -15.42
CA ALA A 320 -1.54 -8.63 -14.15
C ALA A 320 -3.05 -8.84 -14.02
N ASN A 321 -3.85 -7.86 -14.45
CA ASN A 321 -5.30 -7.95 -14.57
C ASN A 321 -5.79 -7.03 -15.71
N LEU A 322 -6.31 -7.62 -16.79
CA LEU A 322 -6.73 -6.89 -17.99
C LEU A 322 -7.87 -5.92 -17.70
N ASP A 323 -8.78 -6.31 -16.81
CA ASP A 323 -10.00 -5.56 -16.51
C ASP A 323 -9.82 -4.50 -15.42
N ALA A 324 -8.69 -4.51 -14.69
CA ALA A 324 -8.47 -3.62 -13.55
C ALA A 324 -8.72 -2.15 -13.92
N SER A 325 -9.56 -1.43 -13.19
CA SER A 325 -9.62 0.02 -13.35
C SER A 325 -8.29 0.65 -12.94
N ILE A 326 -7.80 1.66 -13.68
CA ILE A 326 -6.55 2.36 -13.35
C ILE A 326 -6.83 3.85 -13.14
N LEU A 327 -6.39 4.36 -11.99
CA LEU A 327 -6.44 5.77 -11.64
C LEU A 327 -5.04 6.33 -11.43
N ILE A 328 -4.63 7.30 -12.24
CA ILE A 328 -3.38 8.02 -12.05
C ILE A 328 -3.64 9.28 -11.24
N THR A 329 -2.91 9.45 -10.14
CA THR A 329 -2.88 10.75 -9.43
C THR A 329 -1.70 11.56 -9.93
N LEU A 330 -1.95 12.82 -10.26
CA LEU A 330 -0.90 13.71 -10.70
C LEU A 330 -0.18 14.33 -9.49
N PRO A 331 1.13 14.61 -9.57
CA PRO A 331 1.86 15.14 -8.42
C PRO A 331 1.36 16.53 -8.01
N GLY A 332 1.37 16.80 -6.70
CA GLY A 332 1.12 18.14 -6.15
C GLY A 332 2.29 19.11 -6.42
N GLU A 333 2.13 20.38 -6.05
CA GLU A 333 3.25 21.34 -6.14
C GLU A 333 4.27 21.07 -5.03
N SER A 334 5.56 20.94 -5.36
CA SER A 334 6.65 20.94 -4.36
C SER A 334 7.63 22.09 -4.56
N TRP A 335 8.43 22.38 -3.53
CA TRP A 335 9.42 23.46 -3.55
C TRP A 335 10.85 22.93 -3.33
N TYR A 336 11.78 23.37 -4.17
CA TYR A 336 13.20 23.07 -3.97
C TYR A 336 13.77 23.90 -2.83
N ARG A 337 14.27 23.23 -1.78
CA ARG A 337 14.93 23.86 -0.61
C ARG A 337 14.12 25.02 -0.01
N LYS A 338 12.78 24.98 -0.09
CA LYS A 338 11.85 26.04 0.34
C LYS A 338 11.99 27.39 -0.40
N ARG A 339 12.76 27.46 -1.49
CA ARG A 339 13.11 28.72 -2.18
C ARG A 339 12.31 28.95 -3.45
N ALA A 340 12.11 27.92 -4.26
CA ALA A 340 11.42 28.04 -5.54
C ALA A 340 10.53 26.82 -5.80
N PRO A 341 9.38 26.99 -6.47
CA PRO A 341 8.55 25.87 -6.89
C PRO A 341 9.27 25.01 -7.94
N ILE A 342 9.03 23.70 -7.91
CA ILE A 342 9.48 22.77 -8.95
C ILE A 342 8.59 22.96 -10.17
N LYS A 343 9.03 23.82 -11.10
CA LYS A 343 8.27 24.10 -12.33
C LYS A 343 7.99 22.83 -13.13
N ARG A 344 8.93 21.88 -13.11
CA ARG A 344 8.86 20.58 -13.82
C ARG A 344 7.61 19.75 -13.52
N HIS A 345 6.95 19.98 -12.39
CA HIS A 345 5.67 19.31 -12.10
C HIS A 345 4.59 19.66 -13.13
N ILE A 346 4.68 20.79 -13.82
CA ILE A 346 3.75 21.15 -14.91
C ILE A 346 3.94 20.19 -16.10
N GLU A 347 5.20 19.95 -16.50
CA GLU A 347 5.57 19.06 -17.60
C GLU A 347 5.23 17.60 -17.26
N VAL A 348 5.58 17.13 -16.06
CA VAL A 348 5.22 15.79 -15.58
C VAL A 348 3.70 15.59 -15.63
N ARG A 349 2.92 16.55 -15.13
CA ARG A 349 1.46 16.51 -15.17
C ARG A 349 0.94 16.40 -16.60
N ARG A 350 1.49 17.17 -17.53
CA ARG A 350 1.07 17.13 -18.94
C ARG A 350 1.31 15.74 -19.53
N VAL A 351 2.53 15.20 -19.40
CA VAL A 351 2.89 13.88 -19.94
C VAL A 351 2.03 12.77 -19.33
N LEU A 352 1.79 12.79 -18.02
CA LEU A 352 0.95 11.77 -17.37
C LEU A 352 -0.53 11.85 -17.79
N ASN A 353 -1.07 13.04 -18.06
CA ASN A 353 -2.42 13.16 -18.63
C ASN A 353 -2.48 12.56 -20.05
N GLU A 354 -1.47 12.86 -20.89
CA GLU A 354 -1.39 12.31 -22.25
C GLU A 354 -1.32 10.77 -22.23
N VAL A 355 -0.44 10.21 -21.39
CA VAL A 355 -0.32 8.76 -21.21
C VAL A 355 -1.62 8.15 -20.68
N ALA A 356 -2.28 8.78 -19.72
CA ALA A 356 -3.54 8.29 -19.18
C ALA A 356 -4.64 8.22 -20.25
N ALA A 357 -4.71 9.23 -21.14
CA ALA A 357 -5.63 9.22 -22.27
C ALA A 357 -5.27 8.13 -23.29
N GLU A 358 -3.99 8.00 -23.64
CA GLU A 358 -3.50 6.96 -24.57
C GLU A 358 -3.72 5.53 -24.04
N LYS A 359 -3.68 5.34 -22.71
CA LYS A 359 -3.75 4.03 -22.05
C LYS A 359 -5.09 3.75 -21.36
N HIS A 360 -6.14 4.53 -21.64
CA HIS A 360 -7.48 4.35 -21.06
C HIS A 360 -7.45 4.27 -19.52
N CYS A 361 -6.86 5.31 -18.89
CA CYS A 361 -6.78 5.45 -17.45
C CYS A 361 -7.52 6.71 -16.99
N ALA A 362 -8.18 6.63 -15.83
CA ALA A 362 -8.74 7.81 -15.18
C ALA A 362 -7.63 8.65 -14.51
N VAL A 363 -7.89 9.93 -14.29
CA VAL A 363 -6.93 10.88 -13.71
C VAL A 363 -7.55 11.70 -12.58
N TRP A 364 -6.78 11.91 -11.51
CA TRP A 364 -7.07 12.90 -10.47
C TRP A 364 -5.90 13.88 -10.30
N ASP A 365 -6.16 15.18 -10.40
CA ASP A 365 -5.13 16.23 -10.48
C ASP A 365 -4.90 16.94 -9.14
N LEU A 366 -4.05 16.36 -8.28
CA LEU A 366 -3.74 16.95 -6.97
C LEU A 366 -3.22 18.38 -7.07
N TYR A 367 -2.36 18.69 -8.05
CA TYR A 367 -1.81 20.04 -8.23
C TYR A 367 -2.93 21.08 -8.42
N ALA A 368 -3.91 20.76 -9.27
CA ALA A 368 -5.05 21.64 -9.49
C ALA A 368 -5.91 21.78 -8.22
N VAL A 369 -6.20 20.66 -7.55
CA VAL A 369 -6.99 20.62 -6.30
C VAL A 369 -6.33 21.39 -5.17
N MET A 370 -5.01 21.33 -5.02
CA MET A 370 -4.26 22.13 -4.05
C MET A 370 -4.36 23.63 -4.32
N GLY A 371 -4.68 24.02 -5.56
CA GLY A 371 -4.88 25.40 -5.97
C GLY A 371 -3.96 25.90 -7.08
N GLY A 372 -3.10 25.04 -7.63
CA GLY A 372 -2.15 25.36 -8.68
C GLY A 372 -0.88 26.06 -8.17
N PRO A 373 -0.27 26.96 -8.96
CA PRO A 373 0.96 27.65 -8.57
C PRO A 373 0.86 28.36 -7.20
N GLY A 374 1.87 28.16 -6.36
CA GLY A 374 1.95 28.69 -5.00
C GLY A 374 1.05 28.00 -3.97
N SER A 375 0.38 26.91 -4.35
CA SER A 375 -0.48 26.14 -3.45
C SER A 375 0.28 25.53 -2.27
N MET A 376 1.52 25.06 -2.46
CA MET A 376 2.32 24.50 -1.38
C MET A 376 2.62 25.55 -0.28
N ARG A 377 2.80 26.82 -0.64
CA ARG A 377 2.89 27.92 0.35
C ARG A 377 1.58 28.17 1.08
N LYS A 378 0.45 28.08 0.39
CA LYS A 378 -0.88 28.22 1.02
C LYS A 378 -1.11 27.08 2.01
N TRP A 379 -0.76 25.86 1.65
CA TRP A 379 -0.82 24.68 2.51
C TRP A 379 0.13 24.80 3.71
N GLN A 380 1.36 25.30 3.49
CA GLN A 380 2.32 25.56 4.56
C GLN A 380 1.78 26.59 5.58
N LYS A 381 1.21 27.70 5.11
CA LYS A 381 0.57 28.72 5.98
C LYS A 381 -0.57 28.14 6.82
N ARG A 382 -1.22 27.08 6.34
CA ARG A 382 -2.28 26.34 7.05
C ARG A 382 -1.74 25.14 7.84
N LYS A 383 -0.42 25.00 8.00
CA LYS A 383 0.25 23.91 8.72
C LYS A 383 -0.13 22.53 8.20
N LEU A 384 -0.25 22.37 6.88
CA LEU A 384 -0.55 21.09 6.21
C LEU A 384 0.69 20.43 5.59
N THR A 385 1.86 21.06 5.68
CA THR A 385 3.09 20.58 5.02
C THR A 385 4.12 20.14 6.05
N ALA A 386 5.02 19.26 5.64
CA ALA A 386 6.29 19.08 6.33
C ALA A 386 7.16 20.35 6.17
N ARG A 387 8.26 20.41 6.93
CA ARG A 387 9.19 21.56 6.90
C ARG A 387 9.92 21.70 5.57
N ASP A 388 10.06 20.64 4.78
CA ASP A 388 10.80 20.63 3.52
C ASP A 388 10.04 21.26 2.34
N MET A 389 8.71 21.43 2.46
CA MET A 389 7.81 21.86 1.39
C MET A 389 7.84 20.94 0.16
N VAL A 390 8.10 19.66 0.39
CA VAL A 390 7.94 18.56 -0.56
C VAL A 390 6.91 17.59 -0.05
N HIS A 391 7.02 17.21 1.22
CA HIS A 391 6.09 16.30 1.86
C HIS A 391 4.99 17.05 2.62
N TYR A 392 3.90 16.35 2.88
CA TYR A 392 2.86 16.80 3.80
C TYR A 392 3.13 16.32 5.22
N ASN A 393 2.46 16.93 6.20
CA ASN A 393 2.37 16.33 7.53
C ASN A 393 1.09 15.47 7.61
N ALA A 394 0.88 14.77 8.73
CA ALA A 394 -0.27 13.86 8.86
C ALA A 394 -1.63 14.54 8.56
N PRO A 395 -1.94 15.75 9.07
CA PRO A 395 -3.14 16.49 8.65
C PRO A 395 -3.24 16.78 7.14
N GLY A 396 -2.14 17.15 6.48
CA GLY A 396 -2.14 17.40 5.03
C GLY A 396 -2.36 16.15 4.20
N TYR A 397 -1.73 15.02 4.57
CA TYR A 397 -1.98 13.74 3.91
C TYR A 397 -3.40 13.23 4.14
N ARG A 398 -3.97 13.42 5.33
CA ARG A 398 -5.38 13.08 5.59
C ARG A 398 -6.32 13.91 4.73
N LEU A 399 -6.06 15.23 4.59
CA LEU A 399 -6.83 16.08 3.69
C LEU A 399 -6.73 15.59 2.24
N GLN A 400 -5.53 15.21 1.77
CA GLN A 400 -5.35 14.63 0.44
C GLN A 400 -6.17 13.34 0.26
N GLY A 401 -6.19 12.46 1.26
CA GLY A 401 -7.02 11.25 1.28
C GLY A 401 -8.51 11.55 1.19
N GLU A 402 -9.00 12.51 1.98
CA GLU A 402 -10.40 12.93 1.99
C GLU A 402 -10.82 13.53 0.64
N LEU A 403 -9.95 14.33 0.01
CA LEU A 403 -10.22 14.92 -1.30
C LEU A 403 -10.31 13.86 -2.41
N LEU A 404 -9.36 12.92 -2.44
CA LEU A 404 -9.38 11.83 -3.43
C LEU A 404 -10.59 10.91 -3.19
N TYR A 405 -10.86 10.52 -1.95
CA TYR A 405 -12.04 9.72 -1.61
C TYR A 405 -13.32 10.43 -2.05
N SER A 406 -13.48 11.72 -1.74
CA SER A 406 -14.66 12.50 -2.16
C SER A 406 -14.81 12.47 -3.69
N ALA A 407 -13.74 12.77 -4.43
CA ALA A 407 -13.80 12.77 -5.90
C ALA A 407 -14.16 11.40 -6.47
N LEU A 408 -13.58 10.31 -5.93
CA LEU A 408 -13.84 8.94 -6.36
C LEU A 408 -15.28 8.52 -6.06
N MET A 409 -15.79 8.83 -4.86
CA MET A 409 -17.16 8.50 -4.47
C MET A 409 -18.20 9.34 -5.19
N ASP A 410 -17.92 10.63 -5.44
CA ASP A 410 -18.80 11.49 -6.25
C ASP A 410 -18.89 10.97 -7.68
N TYR A 411 -17.76 10.53 -8.26
CA TYR A 411 -17.74 9.87 -9.56
C TYR A 411 -18.55 8.58 -9.56
N TYR A 412 -18.34 7.71 -8.56
CA TYR A 412 -19.09 6.46 -8.42
C TYR A 412 -20.59 6.68 -8.33
N ILE A 413 -21.04 7.55 -7.42
CA ILE A 413 -22.46 7.81 -7.20
C ILE A 413 -23.13 8.40 -8.43
N LYS A 414 -22.41 9.23 -9.19
CA LYS A 414 -22.93 9.83 -10.41
C LYS A 414 -23.09 8.82 -11.55
N ASN A 415 -22.20 7.83 -11.64
CA ASN A 415 -22.11 6.91 -12.79
C ASN A 415 -22.57 5.48 -12.49
N ARG A 416 -22.84 5.13 -11.22
CA ARG A 416 -23.32 3.80 -10.86
C ARG A 416 -24.63 3.47 -11.58
N LYS A 417 -24.75 2.23 -12.03
CA LYS A 417 -25.97 1.71 -12.64
C LYS A 417 -27.03 1.59 -11.53
N LYS A 418 -28.23 2.11 -11.78
CA LYS A 418 -29.34 2.09 -10.80
C LYS A 418 -29.93 0.71 -10.65
#